data_AF-A0A354XJR0-F1
#
_entry.id   AF-A0A354XJR0-F1
#
_cell.length_a   1.000
_cell.length_b   1.000
_cell.length_c   1.000
_cell.angle_alpha   90.00
_cell.angle_beta   90.00
_cell.angle_gamma   90.00
#
_symmetry.space_group_name_H-M   'P 1'
#
loop_
_entity.id
_entity.type
_entity.pdbx_description
1 polymer ?
#
loop_
_entity_poly.entity_id
_entity_poly.type
_entity_poly.pdbx_seq_one_letter_code
_entity_poly.pdbx_strand_id
1 'polypeptide(L)'
;MNQENRAGQWSRARQVASPNQDARPHGEVSLLLLHAISLPPGQFSGDAIEALFTNRLPPDGHPFFAEIAHLRVSAHLLIRRDGECVQFVDTDQRAWHA
;
A
#
# COMPACT_ATOMS: atom_id res chain seq x y z
N MET A 1 -15.93 16.76 16.65
CA MET A 1 -14.67 17.14 15.99
C MET A 1 -14.75 16.61 14.58
N ASN A 2 -15.17 17.45 13.64
CA ASN A 2 -15.39 17.04 12.24
C ASN A 2 -14.02 16.88 11.60
N GLN A 3 -13.60 15.62 11.40
CA GLN A 3 -12.46 15.33 10.55
C GLN A 3 -12.93 15.57 9.12
N GLU A 4 -12.56 16.71 8.53
CA GLU A 4 -12.70 16.94 7.11
C GLU A 4 -11.87 15.85 6.41
N ASN A 5 -12.53 14.81 5.89
CA ASN A 5 -11.87 13.86 5.01
C ASN A 5 -11.36 14.65 3.81
N ARG A 6 -10.04 14.75 3.67
CA ARG A 6 -9.45 15.16 2.39
C ARG A 6 -9.94 14.20 1.32
N ALA A 7 -10.34 14.74 0.16
CA ALA A 7 -10.72 13.92 -0.98
C ALA A 7 -9.67 12.81 -1.19
N GLY A 8 -10.16 11.58 -1.36
CA GLY A 8 -9.34 10.40 -1.55
C GLY A 8 -8.72 9.74 -0.31
N GLN A 9 -8.93 10.27 0.90
CA GLN A 9 -8.63 9.58 2.17
C GLN A 9 -9.86 8.90 2.78
N TRP A 10 -9.70 7.66 3.22
CA TRP A 10 -10.73 6.93 3.94
C TRP A 10 -10.48 6.97 5.46
N SER A 11 -11.26 7.78 6.17
CA SER A 11 -11.19 7.92 7.65
C SER A 11 -11.22 6.62 8.46
N ARG A 12 -11.77 5.53 7.92
CA ARG A 12 -11.82 4.23 8.63
C ARG A 12 -10.57 3.37 8.41
N ALA A 13 -9.72 3.73 7.47
CA ALA A 13 -8.46 3.04 7.24
C ALA A 13 -7.35 3.62 8.13
N ARG A 14 -6.48 2.75 8.63
CA ARG A 14 -5.21 3.18 9.25
C ARG A 14 -4.33 3.80 8.17
N GLN A 15 -3.91 5.04 8.38
CA GLN A 15 -3.14 5.79 7.39
C GLN A 15 -1.64 5.53 7.58
N VAL A 16 -0.96 5.15 6.50
CA VAL A 16 0.50 4.94 6.46
C VAL A 16 1.06 5.55 5.19
N ALA A 17 1.56 6.78 5.24
CA ALA A 17 2.02 7.47 4.05
C ALA A 17 3.15 6.71 3.33
N SER A 18 2.88 6.25 2.10
CA SER A 18 3.89 5.72 1.21
C SER A 18 4.55 6.84 0.39
N PRO A 19 5.88 6.83 0.23
CA PRO A 19 6.57 7.73 -0.70
C PRO A 19 6.43 7.29 -2.16
N ASN A 20 5.95 6.07 -2.43
CA ASN A 20 5.89 5.48 -3.76
C ASN A 20 4.59 5.90 -4.45
N GLN A 21 4.49 7.17 -4.84
CA GLN A 21 3.34 7.72 -5.52
C GLN A 21 3.73 8.96 -6.31
N ASP A 22 2.90 9.34 -7.28
CA ASP A 22 3.00 10.59 -8.01
C ASP A 22 1.63 11.10 -8.47
N ALA A 23 1.60 12.22 -9.19
CA ALA A 23 0.37 12.77 -9.74
C ALA A 23 -0.16 11.91 -10.89
N ARG A 24 -1.48 11.72 -10.94
CA ARG A 24 -2.14 11.16 -12.13
C ARG A 24 -1.99 12.14 -13.30
N PRO A 25 -1.56 11.71 -14.49
CA PRO A 25 -1.43 12.60 -15.64
C PRO A 25 -2.70 13.37 -16.03
N HIS A 26 -3.89 12.79 -15.77
CA HIS A 26 -5.18 13.38 -16.11
C HIS A 26 -6.17 13.45 -14.94
N GLY A 27 -5.74 13.09 -13.72
CA GLY A 27 -6.61 13.09 -12.52
C GLY A 27 -7.73 12.04 -12.49
N GLU A 28 -8.03 11.35 -13.59
CA GLU A 28 -9.15 10.41 -13.67
C GLU A 28 -8.85 9.08 -12.94
N VAL A 29 -9.85 8.59 -12.20
CA VAL A 29 -9.91 7.22 -11.66
C VAL A 29 -11.19 6.56 -12.18
N SER A 30 -11.04 5.60 -13.09
CA SER A 30 -12.16 4.90 -13.74
C SER A 30 -12.10 3.38 -13.63
N LEU A 31 -11.09 2.84 -12.94
CA LEU A 31 -10.87 1.40 -12.76
C LEU A 31 -10.58 1.06 -11.29
N LEU A 32 -11.23 0.01 -10.80
CA LEU A 32 -10.82 -0.68 -9.58
C LEU A 32 -10.05 -1.94 -9.97
N LEU A 33 -8.79 -2.04 -9.51
CA LEU A 33 -7.94 -3.20 -9.73
C LEU A 33 -7.70 -3.93 -8.39
N LEU A 34 -7.97 -5.23 -8.37
CA LEU A 34 -7.80 -6.07 -7.19
C LEU A 34 -6.53 -6.91 -7.30
N HIS A 35 -5.63 -6.75 -6.34
CA HIS A 35 -4.43 -7.57 -6.18
C HIS A 35 -4.54 -8.44 -4.92
N ALA A 36 -3.89 -9.59 -4.94
CA ALA A 36 -3.66 -10.41 -3.75
C ALA A 36 -2.16 -10.49 -3.47
N ILE A 37 -1.79 -10.35 -2.21
CA ILE A 37 -0.38 -10.38 -1.77
C ILE A 37 -0.25 -11.08 -0.41
N SER A 38 0.84 -11.80 -0.23
CA SER A 38 1.27 -12.39 1.04
C SER A 38 2.80 -12.29 1.12
N LEU A 39 3.33 -11.85 2.25
CA LEU A 39 4.78 -11.65 2.43
C LEU A 39 5.21 -12.08 3.84
N PRO A 40 6.12 -13.06 3.98
CA PRO A 40 6.64 -13.92 2.91
C PRO A 40 5.54 -14.69 2.14
N PRO A 41 5.82 -15.25 0.95
CA PRO A 41 4.81 -15.96 0.17
C PRO A 41 4.08 -17.03 1.00
N GLY A 42 2.75 -16.99 1.00
CA GLY A 42 1.90 -17.89 1.78
C GLY A 42 1.71 -17.51 3.25
N GLN A 43 2.35 -16.43 3.73
CA GLN A 43 2.20 -15.91 5.10
C GLN A 43 1.37 -14.62 5.10
N PHE A 44 0.35 -14.57 5.97
CA PHE A 44 -0.68 -13.53 5.95
C PHE A 44 -0.64 -12.59 7.17
N SER A 45 0.41 -12.66 7.98
CA SER A 45 0.59 -11.87 9.21
C SER A 45 1.86 -11.00 9.12
N GLY A 46 2.04 -10.13 10.13
CA GLY A 46 3.20 -9.24 10.22
C GLY A 46 3.12 -8.00 9.32
N ASP A 47 4.25 -7.31 9.19
CA ASP A 47 4.31 -5.96 8.64
C ASP A 47 5.08 -5.87 7.32
N ALA A 48 5.46 -7.01 6.74
CA ALA A 48 6.32 -7.05 5.54
C ALA A 48 5.69 -6.34 4.34
N ILE A 49 4.36 -6.44 4.16
CA ILE A 49 3.65 -5.73 3.07
C ILE A 49 3.73 -4.21 3.28
N GLU A 50 3.50 -3.74 4.51
CA GLU A 50 3.63 -2.32 4.86
C GLU A 50 5.08 -1.84 4.69
N ALA A 51 6.06 -2.66 5.09
CA ALA A 51 7.46 -2.37 4.93
C ALA A 51 7.85 -2.28 3.44
N LEU A 52 7.40 -3.20 2.59
CA LEU A 52 7.61 -3.14 1.14
C LEU A 52 7.03 -1.85 0.55
N PHE A 53 5.75 -1.56 0.85
CA PHE A 53 5.08 -0.38 0.31
C PHE A 53 5.64 0.95 0.83
N THR A 54 6.51 0.92 1.85
CA THR A 54 7.16 2.10 2.41
C THR A 54 8.68 2.13 2.23
N ASN A 55 9.24 1.26 1.39
CA ASN A 55 10.69 1.13 1.15
C ASN A 55 11.51 0.82 2.41
N ARG A 56 10.93 0.04 3.33
CA ARG A 56 11.51 -0.34 4.63
C ARG A 56 11.64 -1.85 4.81
N LEU A 57 11.42 -2.64 3.75
CA LEU A 57 11.52 -4.10 3.83
C LEU A 57 12.97 -4.52 4.11
N PRO A 58 13.26 -5.26 5.20
CA PRO A 58 14.60 -5.72 5.51
C PRO A 58 15.00 -6.85 4.55
N PRO A 59 16.03 -6.69 3.70
CA PRO A 59 16.41 -7.71 2.71
C PRO A 59 16.86 -9.03 3.35
N ASP A 60 17.41 -8.97 4.57
CA ASP A 60 17.92 -10.10 5.35
C ASP A 60 16.85 -10.76 6.23
N GLY A 61 15.62 -10.21 6.28
CA GLY A 61 14.54 -10.75 7.11
C GLY A 61 13.92 -12.06 6.60
N HIS A 62 14.06 -12.35 5.30
CA HIS A 62 13.62 -13.60 4.68
C HIS A 62 14.30 -13.75 3.29
N PRO A 63 14.65 -14.97 2.82
CA PRO A 63 15.29 -15.14 1.51
C PRO A 63 14.59 -14.44 0.35
N PHE A 64 13.25 -14.52 0.29
CA PHE A 64 12.45 -13.84 -0.71
C PHE A 64 12.49 -12.30 -0.63
N PHE A 65 12.77 -11.71 0.54
CA PHE A 65 12.81 -10.25 0.68
C PHE A 65 14.00 -9.65 -0.06
N ALA A 66 15.14 -10.34 -0.09
CA ALA A 66 16.31 -9.91 -0.87
C ALA A 66 15.97 -9.69 -2.36
N GLU A 67 15.04 -10.48 -2.90
CA GLU A 67 14.60 -10.40 -4.29
C GLU A 67 13.74 -9.18 -4.58
N ILE A 68 13.05 -8.60 -3.58
CA ILE A 68 12.03 -7.56 -3.81
C ILE A 68 12.27 -6.26 -3.02
N ALA A 69 13.18 -6.23 -2.06
CA ALA A 69 13.40 -5.06 -1.20
C ALA A 69 13.88 -3.81 -1.95
N HIS A 70 14.42 -3.99 -3.17
CA HIS A 70 14.84 -2.90 -4.04
C HIS A 70 13.69 -2.28 -4.85
N LEU A 71 12.54 -2.95 -4.92
CA LEU A 71 11.38 -2.47 -5.66
C LEU A 71 10.78 -1.24 -4.99
N ARG A 72 10.32 -0.30 -5.80
CA ARG A 72 9.54 0.85 -5.37
C ARG A 72 8.12 0.65 -5.84
N VAL A 73 7.30 0.08 -4.98
CA VAL A 73 5.90 -0.26 -5.27
C VAL A 73 5.02 0.17 -4.11
N SER A 74 3.74 0.35 -4.39
CA SER A 74 2.71 0.67 -3.38
C SER A 74 1.35 0.28 -3.93
N ALA A 75 0.35 0.19 -3.04
CA ALA A 75 -1.05 0.15 -3.42
C ALA A 75 -1.79 1.33 -2.77
N HIS A 76 -3.03 1.57 -3.15
CA HIS A 76 -3.88 2.51 -2.42
C HIS A 76 -4.27 1.96 -1.05
N LEU A 77 -4.77 0.72 -1.03
CA LEU A 77 -5.33 0.07 0.15
C LEU A 77 -4.78 -1.37 0.28
N LEU A 78 -4.56 -1.80 1.51
CA LEU A 78 -4.40 -3.20 1.90
C LEU A 78 -5.56 -3.56 2.84
N ILE A 79 -6.26 -4.64 2.53
CA ILE A 79 -7.26 -5.23 3.42
C ILE A 79 -6.65 -6.52 3.99
N ARG A 80 -6.37 -6.50 5.29
CA ARG A 80 -5.78 -7.64 6.00
C ARG A 80 -6.82 -8.72 6.25
N ARG A 81 -6.38 -9.90 6.67
CA ARG A 81 -7.25 -11.08 6.90
C ARG A 81 -8.26 -10.88 8.02
N ASP A 82 -7.97 -10.01 8.98
CA ASP A 82 -8.84 -9.60 10.07
C ASP A 82 -9.82 -8.47 9.68
N GLY A 83 -9.73 -7.97 8.44
CA GLY A 83 -10.54 -6.87 7.93
C GLY A 83 -9.95 -5.48 8.20
N GLU A 84 -8.78 -5.37 8.85
CA GLU A 84 -8.10 -4.09 9.00
C GLU A 84 -7.79 -3.52 7.60
N CYS A 85 -8.20 -2.28 7.39
CA CYS A 85 -7.91 -1.54 6.17
C CYS A 85 -6.75 -0.58 6.45
N VAL A 86 -5.68 -0.69 5.67
CA VAL A 86 -4.54 0.22 5.71
C VAL A 86 -4.51 1.00 4.40
N GLN A 87 -4.45 2.31 4.47
CA GLN A 87 -4.33 3.17 3.30
C GLN A 87 -2.92 3.74 3.21
N PHE A 88 -2.28 3.55 2.05
CA PHE A 88 -0.90 3.98 1.81
C PHE A 88 -0.79 5.23 0.96
N VAL A 89 -1.66 5.32 -0.05
CA VAL A 89 -1.66 6.37 -1.07
C VAL A 89 -3.09 6.89 -1.20
N ASP A 90 -3.22 8.20 -1.24
CA ASP A 90 -4.45 8.91 -1.54
C ASP A 90 -5.03 8.41 -2.88
N THR A 91 -6.34 8.14 -2.98
CA THR A 91 -6.90 7.58 -4.22
C THR A 91 -6.83 8.54 -5.39
N ASP A 92 -6.73 9.85 -5.13
CA ASP A 92 -6.59 10.88 -6.17
C ASP A 92 -5.16 10.91 -6.74
N GLN A 93 -4.18 10.40 -6.00
CA GLN A 93 -2.80 10.20 -6.46
C GLN A 93 -2.68 8.88 -7.23
N ARG A 94 -1.56 8.67 -7.93
CA ARG A 94 -1.23 7.40 -8.58
C ARG A 94 -0.29 6.61 -7.67
N ALA A 95 -0.75 5.46 -7.19
CA ALA A 95 0.10 4.45 -6.55
C ALA A 95 0.83 3.61 -7.62
N TRP A 96 1.93 2.96 -7.24
CA TRP A 96 2.77 2.16 -8.16
C TRP A 96 2.52 0.66 -7.96
N HIS A 97 1.37 0.18 -8.46
CA HIS A 97 0.95 -1.24 -8.38
C HIS A 97 0.74 -1.91 -9.75
N ALA A 98 0.80 -1.16 -10.85
CA ALA A 98 0.59 -1.63 -12.23
C ALA A 98 1.46 -0.86 -13.22
#